data_AF-A0A6M3L7F2-F1
#
_entry.id   AF-A0A6M3L7F2-F1
#
_cell.length_a   1.000
_cell.length_b   1.000
_cell.length_c   1.000
_cell.angle_alpha   90.00
_cell.angle_beta   90.00
_cell.angle_gamma   90.00
#
_symmetry.space_group_name_H-M   'P 1'
#
loop_
_entity.id
_entity.type
_entity.pdbx_description
1 polymer ?
#
loop_
_entity_poly.entity_id
_entity_poly.type
_entity_poly.pdbx_seq_one_letter_code
_entity_poly.pdbx_strand_id
1 'polypeptide(L)'
;MEIIHIRQRLEELPDEIEKAELTYVEAKATLEYMENMKRHVLAYLKEKQEGSNPERESKALASQEYKNHLTGIMESARQTGAFGAQYHKLQNEFEAMRSLNKNIGA
;
A
#
# COMPACT_ATOMS: atom_id res chain seq x y z
N MET A 1 23.81 -29.39 -7.45
CA MET A 1 22.54 -28.88 -8.02
C MET A 1 22.12 -27.53 -7.43
N GLU A 2 22.56 -27.14 -6.23
CA GLU A 2 22.13 -25.89 -5.56
C GLU A 2 22.68 -24.58 -6.18
N ILE A 3 23.91 -24.56 -6.70
CA ILE A 3 24.56 -23.34 -7.21
C ILE A 3 23.89 -22.80 -8.49
N ILE A 4 23.51 -23.70 -9.40
CA ILE A 4 22.83 -23.33 -10.66
C ILE A 4 21.47 -22.69 -10.35
N HIS A 5 20.76 -23.22 -9.35
CA HIS A 5 19.47 -22.70 -8.92
C HIS A 5 19.58 -21.31 -8.27
N ILE A 6 20.61 -21.07 -7.46
CA ILE A 6 20.88 -19.74 -6.87
C ILE A 6 21.14 -18.70 -7.95
N ARG A 7 21.93 -19.04 -8.98
CA ARG A 7 22.26 -18.11 -10.07
C ARG A 7 21.04 -17.75 -10.91
N GLN A 8 20.23 -18.75 -11.28
CA GLN A 8 18.98 -18.52 -12.01
C GLN A 8 18.02 -17.64 -11.22
N ARG A 9 17.85 -17.91 -9.92
CA ARG A 9 16.95 -17.11 -9.08
C ARG A 9 17.42 -15.66 -8.90
N LEU A 10 18.75 -15.44 -8.85
CA LEU A 10 19.33 -14.08 -8.83
C LEU A 10 19.12 -13.31 -10.13
N GLU A 11 18.95 -13.99 -11.26
CA GLU A 11 18.63 -13.36 -12.55
C GLU A 11 17.14 -12.97 -12.62
N GLU A 12 16.24 -13.75 -12.01
CA GLU A 12 14.79 -13.52 -12.04
C GLU A 12 14.29 -12.51 -10.98
N LEU A 13 14.90 -12.52 -9.80
CA LEU A 13 14.46 -11.71 -8.65
C LEU A 13 14.39 -10.20 -8.93
N PRO A 14 15.33 -9.56 -9.66
CA PRO A 14 15.25 -8.13 -9.97
C PRO A 14 13.93 -7.74 -10.67
N ASP A 15 13.50 -8.51 -11.66
CA ASP A 15 12.26 -8.24 -12.41
C ASP A 15 11.02 -8.43 -11.51
N GLU A 16 11.04 -9.41 -10.61
CA GLU A 16 9.97 -9.61 -9.62
C GLU A 16 9.92 -8.48 -8.59
N ILE A 17 11.09 -8.01 -8.13
CA ILE A 17 11.22 -6.88 -7.21
C ILE A 17 10.67 -5.61 -7.87
N GLU A 18 11.04 -5.32 -9.12
CA GLU A 18 10.57 -4.14 -9.84
C GLU A 18 9.04 -4.15 -9.97
N LYS A 19 8.44 -5.29 -10.36
CA LYS A 19 6.98 -5.42 -10.44
C LYS A 19 6.29 -5.24 -9.09
N ALA A 20 6.88 -5.81 -8.02
CA ALA A 20 6.36 -5.65 -6.67
C ALA A 20 6.49 -4.21 -6.16
N GLU A 21 7.58 -3.53 -6.50
CA GLU A 21 7.82 -2.11 -6.17
C GLU A 21 6.77 -1.21 -6.82
N LEU A 22 6.57 -1.37 -8.13
CA LEU A 22 5.56 -0.59 -8.86
C LEU A 22 4.17 -0.76 -8.23
N THR A 23 3.77 -2.01 -7.96
CA THR A 23 2.48 -2.31 -7.32
C THR A 23 2.37 -1.66 -5.93
N TYR A 24 3.44 -1.72 -5.14
CA TYR A 24 3.48 -1.11 -3.81
C TYR A 24 3.40 0.43 -3.87
N VAL A 25 4.14 1.06 -4.78
CA VAL A 25 4.15 2.52 -4.99
C VAL A 25 2.77 3.02 -5.44
N GLU A 26 2.13 2.32 -6.39
CA GLU A 26 0.77 2.64 -6.84
C GLU A 26 -0.27 2.54 -5.72
N ALA A 27 -0.20 1.49 -4.90
CA ALA A 27 -1.08 1.33 -3.76
C ALA A 27 -0.87 2.44 -2.71
N LYS A 28 0.39 2.82 -2.46
CA LYS A 28 0.74 3.92 -1.55
C LYS A 28 0.20 5.27 -2.05
N ALA A 29 0.36 5.56 -3.33
CA ALA A 29 -0.19 6.78 -3.95
C ALA A 29 -1.73 6.81 -3.86
N THR A 30 -2.37 5.66 -4.08
CA THR A 30 -3.83 5.52 -3.95
C THR A 30 -4.30 5.81 -2.51
N LEU A 31 -3.63 5.22 -1.52
CA LEU A 31 -3.93 5.47 -0.10
C LEU A 31 -3.78 6.95 0.25
N GLU A 32 -2.69 7.57 -0.16
CA GLU A 32 -2.43 8.99 0.08
C GLU A 32 -3.51 9.88 -0.54
N TYR A 33 -3.92 9.58 -1.78
CA TYR A 33 -5.03 10.26 -2.43
C TYR A 33 -6.33 10.15 -1.63
N MET A 34 -6.69 8.94 -1.16
CA MET A 34 -7.92 8.74 -0.38
C MET A 34 -7.90 9.47 0.97
N GLU A 35 -6.75 9.47 1.66
CA GLU A 35 -6.55 10.23 2.89
C GLU A 35 -6.70 11.74 2.67
N ASN A 36 -6.13 12.26 1.58
CA ASN A 36 -6.26 13.67 1.20
C ASN A 36 -7.72 14.04 0.89
N MET A 37 -8.46 13.13 0.24
CA MET A 37 -9.88 13.33 -0.08
C MET A 37 -10.80 13.34 1.16
N LYS A 38 -10.37 12.81 2.31
CA LYS A 38 -11.18 12.73 3.54
C LYS A 38 -11.78 14.08 3.95
N ARG A 39 -11.00 15.17 3.85
CA ARG A 39 -11.46 16.53 4.20
C ARG A 39 -12.49 17.05 3.21
N HIS A 40 -12.29 16.79 1.92
CA HIS A 40 -13.20 17.22 0.85
C HIS A 40 -14.54 16.49 0.96
N VAL A 41 -14.52 15.17 1.20
CA VAL A 41 -15.73 14.37 1.43
C VAL A 41 -16.49 14.90 2.64
N LEU A 42 -15.81 15.15 3.77
CA LEU A 42 -16.47 15.69 4.95
C LEU A 42 -17.07 17.08 4.71
N ALA A 43 -16.36 17.98 4.04
CA ALA A 43 -16.85 19.31 3.70
C ALA A 43 -18.10 19.25 2.79
N TYR A 44 -18.03 18.45 1.73
CA TYR A 44 -19.15 18.22 0.81
C TYR A 44 -20.38 17.67 1.54
N LEU A 45 -20.19 16.73 2.46
CA LEU A 45 -21.28 16.18 3.26
C LEU A 45 -21.87 17.21 4.21
N LYS A 46 -21.05 18.05 4.85
CA LYS A 46 -21.51 19.14 5.73
C LYS A 46 -22.38 20.15 4.98
N GLU A 47 -22.04 20.49 3.74
CA GLU A 47 -22.80 21.45 2.92
C GLU A 47 -24.22 20.97 2.60
N LYS A 48 -24.45 19.66 2.57
CA LYS A 48 -25.78 19.05 2.33
C LYS A 48 -26.66 18.97 3.57
N GLN A 49 -26.13 19.22 4.76
CA GLN A 49 -26.88 19.10 6.00
C GLN A 49 -27.51 20.43 6.40
N GLU A 50 -28.70 20.37 6.98
CA GLU A 50 -29.33 21.53 7.63
C GLU A 50 -28.95 21.61 9.12
N GLY A 51 -28.91 22.84 9.64
CA GLY A 51 -28.66 23.16 11.04
C GLY A 51 -27.43 24.04 11.26
N SER A 52 -27.08 24.21 12.53
CA SER A 52 -25.86 24.89 12.95
C SER A 52 -24.60 24.17 12.46
N ASN A 53 -23.46 24.85 12.39
CA ASN A 53 -22.20 24.22 11.96
C ASN A 53 -21.85 22.95 12.77
N PRO A 54 -21.99 22.91 14.11
CA PRO A 54 -21.76 21.70 14.90
C PRO A 54 -22.73 20.55 14.54
N GLU A 55 -24.01 20.84 14.32
CA GLU A 55 -25.01 19.81 13.94
C GLU A 55 -24.72 19.23 12.57
N ARG A 56 -24.37 20.08 11.59
CA ARG A 56 -24.01 19.65 10.23
C ARG A 56 -22.77 18.75 10.24
N GLU A 57 -21.78 19.10 11.05
CA GLU A 57 -20.57 18.28 11.23
C GLU A 57 -20.88 16.93 11.88
N SER A 58 -21.67 16.93 12.96
CA SER A 58 -22.10 15.70 13.61
C SER A 58 -22.87 14.78 12.65
N LYS A 59 -23.78 15.32 11.84
CA LYS A 59 -24.55 14.55 10.84
C LYS A 59 -23.65 14.02 9.72
N ALA A 60 -22.70 14.82 9.23
CA ALA A 60 -21.76 14.41 8.18
C ALA A 60 -20.82 13.29 8.65
N LEU A 61 -20.29 13.38 9.88
CA LEU A 61 -19.46 12.33 10.47
C LEU A 61 -20.25 11.02 10.70
N ALA A 62 -21.54 11.12 11.00
CA ALA A 62 -22.42 9.96 11.19
C ALA A 62 -22.91 9.33 9.88
N SER A 63 -22.74 10.02 8.74
CA SER A 63 -23.30 9.60 7.46
C SER A 63 -22.68 8.30 6.96
N GLN A 64 -23.48 7.50 6.25
CA GLN A 64 -23.00 6.26 5.67
C GLN A 64 -21.95 6.52 4.58
N GLU A 65 -22.09 7.59 3.81
CA GLU A 65 -21.13 7.99 2.77
C GLU A 65 -19.74 8.27 3.36
N TYR A 66 -19.66 8.97 4.50
CA TYR A 66 -18.38 9.22 5.17
C TYR A 66 -17.77 7.92 5.71
N LYS A 67 -18.59 7.06 6.34
CA LYS A 67 -18.16 5.75 6.84
C LYS A 67 -17.66 4.83 5.72
N ASN A 68 -18.30 4.86 4.56
CA ASN A 68 -17.85 4.12 3.38
C ASN A 68 -16.48 4.63 2.90
N HIS A 69 -16.26 5.94 2.87
CA HIS A 69 -14.95 6.51 2.54
C HIS A 69 -13.86 6.06 3.52
N LEU A 70 -14.14 6.09 4.84
CA LEU A 70 -13.21 5.60 5.86
C LEU A 70 -12.92 4.10 5.70
N THR A 71 -13.93 3.30 5.36
CA THR A 71 -13.76 1.86 5.07
C THR A 71 -12.83 1.66 3.87
N GLY A 72 -13.01 2.43 2.80
CA GLY A 72 -12.12 2.39 1.64
C GLY A 72 -10.67 2.76 1.98
N ILE A 73 -10.45 3.76 2.83
CA ILE A 73 -9.10 4.10 3.34
C ILE A 73 -8.49 2.91 4.07
N MET A 74 -9.26 2.25 4.96
CA MET A 74 -8.77 1.09 5.72
C MET A 74 -8.40 -0.09 4.81
N GLU A 75 -9.22 -0.36 3.79
CA GLU A 75 -8.95 -1.41 2.81
C GLU A 75 -7.71 -1.10 1.97
N SER A 76 -7.56 0.14 1.51
CA SER A 76 -6.38 0.62 0.78
C SER A 76 -5.12 0.53 1.64
N ALA A 77 -5.20 0.91 2.93
CA ALA A 77 -4.08 0.76 3.86
C ALA A 77 -3.65 -0.71 4.04
N ARG A 78 -4.63 -1.62 4.14
CA ARG A 78 -4.36 -3.06 4.23
C ARG A 78 -3.67 -3.59 2.96
N GLN A 79 -4.13 -3.17 1.78
CA GLN A 79 -3.52 -3.57 0.50
C GLN A 79 -2.09 -3.05 0.37
N THR A 80 -1.87 -1.76 0.66
CA THR A 80 -0.54 -1.15 0.67
C THR A 80 0.41 -1.90 1.60
N GLY A 81 -0.04 -2.27 2.80
CA GLY A 81 0.75 -3.08 3.74
C GLY A 81 1.11 -4.47 3.18
N ALA A 82 0.16 -5.16 2.53
CA ALA A 82 0.40 -6.46 1.93
C ALA A 82 1.39 -6.40 0.77
N PHE A 83 1.27 -5.41 -0.12
CA PHE A 83 2.21 -5.21 -1.23
C PHE A 83 3.60 -4.81 -0.74
N GLY A 84 3.68 -3.93 0.26
CA GLY A 84 4.95 -3.56 0.89
C GLY A 84 5.65 -4.77 1.53
N ALA A 85 4.90 -5.64 2.21
CA ALA A 85 5.45 -6.88 2.76
C ALA A 85 6.01 -7.82 1.68
N GLN A 86 5.31 -7.96 0.55
CA GLN A 86 5.78 -8.78 -0.57
C GLN A 86 7.05 -8.20 -1.21
N TYR A 87 7.09 -6.89 -1.45
CA TYR A 87 8.27 -6.20 -1.97
C TYR A 87 9.48 -6.41 -1.06
N HIS A 88 9.35 -6.15 0.25
CA HIS A 88 10.45 -6.32 1.20
C HIS A 88 10.88 -7.79 1.36
N LYS A 89 9.95 -8.74 1.25
CA LYS A 89 10.28 -10.17 1.24
C LYS A 89 11.20 -10.51 0.07
N LEU A 90 10.88 -10.05 -1.14
CA LEU A 90 11.70 -10.30 -2.34
C LEU A 90 13.07 -9.61 -2.25
N GLN A 91 13.15 -8.39 -1.71
CA GLN A 91 14.42 -7.72 -1.45
C GLN A 91 15.30 -8.51 -0.48
N ASN A 92 14.73 -8.97 0.64
CA ASN A 92 15.45 -9.77 1.62
C ASN A 92 15.92 -11.11 1.03
N GLU A 93 15.10 -11.75 0.19
CA GLU A 93 15.48 -12.97 -0.54
C GLU A 93 16.67 -12.72 -1.47
N PHE A 94 16.63 -11.64 -2.26
CA PHE A 94 17.72 -11.26 -3.15
C PHE A 94 19.02 -10.99 -2.40
N GLU A 95 18.97 -10.24 -1.30
CA GLU A 95 20.14 -9.98 -0.46
C GLU A 95 20.72 -11.26 0.15
N ALA A 96 19.86 -12.15 0.65
CA ALA A 96 20.28 -13.44 1.19
C ALA A 96 20.96 -14.31 0.12
N MET A 97 20.36 -14.42 -1.08
CA MET A 97 20.94 -15.20 -2.19
C MET A 97 22.24 -14.59 -2.71
N ARG A 98 22.32 -13.26 -2.79
CA ARG A 98 23.55 -12.56 -3.18
C ARG A 98 24.69 -12.83 -2.19
N SER A 99 24.39 -12.82 -0.89
CA SER A 99 25.34 -13.15 0.17
C SER A 99 25.82 -14.61 0.06
N LEU A 100 24.91 -15.56 -0.14
CA LEU A 100 25.23 -16.98 -0.31
C LEU A 100 26.10 -17.22 -1.56
N ASN A 101 25.75 -16.65 -2.71
CA ASN A 101 26.51 -16.80 -3.95
C ASN A 101 27.95 -16.25 -3.81
N LYS A 102 28.14 -15.16 -3.07
CA LYS A 102 29.47 -14.59 -2.78
C LYS A 102 30.33 -15.54 -1.93
N ASN A 103 29.72 -16.23 -0.97
CA ASN A 103 30.44 -17.16 -0.07
C ASN A 103 30.73 -18.53 -0.72
N ILE A 104 29.99 -18.91 -1.77
CA ILE A 104 30.22 -20.17 -2.51
C ILE A 104 31.31 -20.00 -3.59
N GLY A 105 31.50 -18.78 -4.10
CA GLY A 105 32.52 -18.46 -5.11
C GLY A 105 33.87 -17.99 -4.55
N ALA A 106 34.02 -17.93 -3.22
CA ALA A 106 35.26 -17.60 -2.51
C ALA A 106 35.96 -18.88 -2.04
#